data_AF-A0A7I7TZV0-F1
#
_entry.id   AF-A0A7I7TZV0-F1
#
_cell.length_a   1.000
_cell.length_b   1.000
_cell.length_c   1.000
_cell.angle_alpha   90.00
_cell.angle_beta   90.00
_cell.angle_gamma   90.00
#
_symmetry.space_group_name_H-M   'P 1'
#
loop_
_entity.id
_entity.type
_entity.pdbx_description
1 polymer ?
#
loop_
_entity_poly.entity_id
_entity_poly.type
_entity_poly.pdbx_seq_one_letter_code
_entity_poly.pdbx_strand_id
1 'polypeptide(L)'
;MFPHAFAEESVLWPLVRRVLPDGEELTLRIEREHQEINELFTELERLDPDSSEHRQLFDRIAGLLRQDVRDEEDDLLPKLQDAMPRNRWIALGVAWEMVRRTAPTRPHPVVARRPPGNVVAAAPLTVTDRLRDRLDQVARRAHGAPSGAARHASAALAAVAGRVEHLPPLTRGERPETHT
;
A
#
# COMPACT_ATOMS: atom_id res chain seq x y z
N MET A 1 -3.84 2.03 5.58
CA MET A 1 -3.28 2.66 4.37
C MET A 1 -2.90 1.62 3.33
N PHE A 2 -1.81 0.85 3.47
CA PHE A 2 -1.38 -0.05 2.37
C PHE A 2 -2.46 -1.02 1.84
N PRO A 3 -3.30 -1.66 2.70
CA PRO A 3 -4.39 -2.48 2.20
C PRO A 3 -5.46 -1.70 1.41
N HIS A 4 -5.67 -0.42 1.77
CA HIS A 4 -6.62 0.50 1.13
C HIS A 4 -6.13 0.85 -0.28
N ALA A 5 -4.93 1.43 -0.38
CA ALA A 5 -4.29 1.77 -1.65
C ALA A 5 -4.19 0.57 -2.61
N PHE A 6 -3.78 -0.59 -2.09
CA PHE A 6 -3.71 -1.82 -2.90
C PHE A 6 -5.08 -2.22 -3.48
N ALA A 7 -6.16 -2.09 -2.70
CA ALA A 7 -7.50 -2.44 -3.15
C ALA A 7 -8.02 -1.42 -4.19
N GLU A 8 -7.67 -0.14 -4.07
CA GLU A 8 -7.98 0.87 -5.07
C GLU A 8 -7.26 0.60 -6.39
N GLU A 9 -5.96 0.32 -6.33
CA GLU A 9 -5.15 -0.02 -7.50
C GLU A 9 -5.63 -1.27 -8.23
N SER A 10 -6.08 -2.27 -7.46
CA SER A 10 -6.54 -3.54 -8.00
C SER A 10 -7.97 -3.49 -8.55
N VAL A 11 -8.83 -2.66 -7.98
CA VAL A 11 -10.29 -2.69 -8.23
C VAL A 11 -10.82 -1.36 -8.76
N LEU A 12 -10.47 -0.25 -8.12
CA LEU A 12 -11.03 1.07 -8.39
C LEU A 12 -10.39 1.72 -9.63
N TRP A 13 -9.05 1.77 -9.74
CA TRP A 13 -8.35 2.40 -10.88
C TRP A 13 -8.72 1.82 -12.24
N PRO A 14 -8.81 0.48 -12.41
CA PRO A 14 -9.28 -0.09 -13.67
C PRO A 14 -10.68 0.38 -14.07
N LEU A 15 -11.54 0.69 -13.09
CA LEU A 15 -12.88 1.19 -13.35
C LEU A 15 -12.87 2.69 -13.63
N VAL A 16 -12.18 3.49 -12.81
CA VAL A 16 -12.03 4.94 -12.98
C VAL A 16 -11.56 5.29 -14.38
N ARG A 17 -10.51 4.63 -14.87
CA ARG A 17 -9.96 4.82 -16.23
C ARG A 17 -10.95 4.48 -17.35
N ARG A 18 -11.95 3.63 -17.08
CA ARG A 18 -12.96 3.24 -18.07
C ARG A 18 -14.18 4.14 -18.08
N VAL A 19 -14.54 4.71 -16.92
CA VAL A 19 -15.82 5.41 -16.75
C VAL A 19 -15.67 6.94 -16.67
N LEU A 20 -14.50 7.44 -16.26
CA LEU A 20 -14.23 8.87 -16.19
C LEU A 20 -13.37 9.33 -17.39
N PRO A 21 -13.71 10.45 -18.04
CA PRO A 21 -12.92 11.01 -19.15
C PRO A 21 -11.48 11.36 -18.76
N ASP A 22 -11.28 11.86 -17.54
CA ASP A 22 -10.00 12.23 -16.92
C ASP A 22 -9.39 11.11 -16.07
N GLY A 23 -9.92 9.88 -16.15
CA GLY A 23 -9.58 8.80 -15.24
C GLY A 23 -8.11 8.34 -15.30
N GLU A 24 -7.46 8.40 -16.46
CA GLU A 24 -6.02 8.06 -16.56
C GLU A 24 -5.15 9.09 -15.83
N GLU A 25 -5.42 10.38 -16.01
CA GLU A 25 -4.67 11.46 -15.36
C GLU A 25 -4.90 11.44 -13.84
N LEU A 26 -6.16 11.30 -13.42
CA LEU A 26 -6.53 11.24 -12.01
C LEU A 26 -5.86 10.07 -11.30
N THR A 27 -5.93 8.86 -11.88
CA THR A 27 -5.30 7.68 -11.28
C THR A 27 -3.78 7.75 -11.28
N LEU A 28 -3.16 8.34 -12.32
CA LEU A 28 -1.69 8.50 -12.36
C LEU A 28 -1.19 9.45 -11.26
N ARG A 29 -1.94 10.52 -10.97
CA ARG A 29 -1.62 11.44 -9.87
C ARG A 29 -1.63 10.72 -8.52
N ILE A 30 -2.71 9.99 -8.22
CA ILE A 30 -2.85 9.25 -6.96
C ILE A 30 -1.82 8.11 -6.86
N GLU A 31 -1.55 7.38 -7.96
CA GLU A 31 -0.49 6.36 -8.00
C GLU A 31 0.89 6.93 -7.62
N ARG A 32 1.21 8.16 -8.01
CA ARG A 32 2.47 8.84 -7.62
C ARG A 32 2.49 9.23 -6.15
N GLU A 33 1.38 9.72 -5.62
CA GLU A 33 1.26 10.05 -4.19
C GLU A 33 1.41 8.79 -3.32
N HIS A 34 0.77 7.69 -3.71
CA HIS A 34 0.95 6.39 -3.05
C HIS A 34 2.38 5.85 -3.16
N GLN A 35 3.09 6.16 -4.25
CA GLN A 35 4.52 5.84 -4.39
C GLN A 35 5.38 6.64 -3.41
N GLU A 36 5.20 7.97 -3.36
CA GLU A 36 5.92 8.83 -2.43
C GLU A 36 5.71 8.36 -0.99
N ILE A 37 4.47 8.05 -0.61
CA ILE A 37 4.17 7.57 0.74
C ILE A 37 4.84 6.22 1.03
N ASN A 38 4.87 5.28 0.07
CA ASN A 38 5.56 4.00 0.24
C ASN A 38 7.06 4.18 0.43
N GLU A 39 7.69 5.08 -0.31
CA GLU A 39 9.12 5.40 -0.20
C GLU A 39 9.44 6.01 1.17
N LEU A 40 8.68 7.03 1.58
CA LEU A 40 8.83 7.68 2.89
C LEU A 40 8.61 6.69 4.03
N PHE A 41 7.63 5.77 3.92
CA PHE A 41 7.41 4.77 4.96
C PHE A 41 8.54 3.73 5.01
N THR A 42 9.10 3.37 3.85
CA THR A 42 10.27 2.48 3.78
C THR A 42 11.50 3.10 4.45
N GLU A 43 11.69 4.42 4.30
CA GLU A 43 12.72 5.16 5.02
C GLU A 43 12.41 5.21 6.54
N LEU A 44 11.16 5.47 6.90
CA LEU A 44 10.70 5.53 8.29
C LEU A 44 10.98 4.22 9.04
N GLU A 45 10.75 3.06 8.42
CA GLU A 45 11.02 1.74 9.02
C GLU A 45 12.49 1.51 9.38
N ARG A 46 13.42 2.32 8.84
CA ARG A 46 14.87 2.19 9.06
C ARG A 46 15.40 3.12 10.14
N LEU A 47 14.59 4.09 10.59
CA LEU A 47 14.97 5.08 11.59
C LEU A 47 14.66 4.58 13.00
N ASP A 48 15.40 5.10 13.99
CA ASP A 48 15.07 4.93 15.40
C ASP A 48 13.73 5.63 15.71
N PRO A 49 12.71 4.92 16.23
CA PRO A 49 11.41 5.50 16.57
C PRO A 49 11.47 6.73 17.49
N ASP A 50 12.52 6.84 18.31
CA ASP A 50 12.69 7.95 19.26
C ASP A 50 13.44 9.15 18.66
N SER A 51 13.96 9.02 17.44
CA SER A 51 14.71 10.09 16.75
C SER A 51 13.83 11.25 16.29
N SER A 52 14.44 12.42 16.13
CA SER A 52 13.78 13.61 15.55
C SER A 52 13.39 13.39 14.09
N GLU A 53 14.25 12.71 13.35
CA GLU A 53 14.12 12.39 11.93
C GLU A 53 12.89 11.50 11.70
N HIS A 54 12.71 10.47 12.54
CA HIS A 54 11.53 9.61 12.49
C HIS A 54 10.23 10.43 12.69
N ARG A 55 10.20 11.36 13.66
CA ARG A 55 9.02 12.21 13.89
C ARG A 55 8.72 13.11 12.69
N GLN A 56 9.74 13.77 12.12
CA GLN A 56 9.56 14.64 10.96
C GLN A 56 9.02 13.88 9.75
N LEU A 57 9.56 12.69 9.50
CA LEU A 57 9.14 11.85 8.39
C LEU A 57 7.71 11.33 8.58
N PHE A 58 7.36 10.95 9.81
CA PHE A 58 6.00 10.57 10.17
C PHE A 58 5.00 11.71 9.94
N ASP A 59 5.33 12.94 10.35
CA ASP A 59 4.47 14.10 10.16
C ASP A 59 4.25 14.42 8.67
N ARG A 60 5.30 14.27 7.84
CA ARG A 60 5.19 14.39 6.38
C ARG A 60 4.23 13.35 5.80
N ILE A 61 4.41 12.07 6.17
CA ILE A 61 3.52 10.98 5.74
C ILE A 61 2.08 11.27 6.16
N ALA A 62 1.85 11.71 7.40
CA ALA A 62 0.51 12.05 7.89
C ALA A 62 -0.11 13.23 7.14
N GLY A 63 0.70 14.20 6.70
CA GLY A 63 0.26 15.30 5.83
C GLY A 63 -0.22 14.79 4.47
N LEU A 64 0.60 13.99 3.79
CA LEU A 64 0.26 13.40 2.49
C LEU A 64 -1.01 12.55 2.57
N LEU A 65 -1.15 11.72 3.61
CA LEU A 65 -2.35 10.89 3.79
C LEU A 65 -3.63 11.69 4.01
N ARG A 66 -3.54 12.84 4.70
CA ARG A 66 -4.73 13.71 4.85
C ARG A 66 -5.10 14.33 3.52
N GLN A 67 -4.13 14.72 2.70
CA GLN A 67 -4.40 15.26 1.37
C GLN A 67 -5.02 14.20 0.46
N ASP A 68 -4.45 12.99 0.42
CA ASP A 68 -4.96 11.84 -0.34
C ASP A 68 -6.43 11.55 -0.02
N VAL A 69 -6.78 11.49 1.28
CA VAL A 69 -8.18 11.33 1.72
C VAL A 69 -9.08 12.46 1.21
N ARG A 70 -8.62 13.72 1.21
CA ARG A 70 -9.42 14.84 0.69
C ARG A 70 -9.62 14.75 -0.81
N ASP A 71 -8.57 14.41 -1.55
CA ASP A 71 -8.65 14.24 -3.00
C ASP A 71 -9.60 13.10 -3.38
N GLU A 72 -9.59 12.02 -2.61
CA GLU A 72 -10.53 10.91 -2.79
C GLU A 72 -11.98 11.30 -2.45
N GLU A 73 -12.21 11.86 -1.26
CA GLU A 73 -13.55 12.17 -0.74
C GLU A 73 -14.23 13.34 -1.46
N ASP A 74 -13.47 14.37 -1.85
CA ASP A 74 -14.02 15.61 -2.42
C ASP A 74 -14.12 15.59 -3.95
N ASP A 75 -13.27 14.82 -4.65
CA ASP A 75 -13.19 14.83 -6.12
C ASP A 75 -13.48 13.46 -6.74
N LEU A 76 -12.67 12.45 -6.43
CA LEU A 76 -12.73 11.15 -7.08
C LEU A 76 -14.04 10.41 -6.81
N LEU A 77 -14.39 10.19 -5.54
CA LEU A 77 -15.54 9.37 -5.15
C LEU A 77 -16.87 9.97 -5.61
N PRO A 78 -17.10 11.31 -5.54
CA PRO A 78 -18.28 11.93 -6.11
C PRO A 78 -18.40 11.73 -7.63
N LYS A 79 -17.34 12.00 -8.41
CA LYS A 79 -17.33 11.79 -9.88
C LYS A 79 -17.69 10.36 -10.26
N LEU A 80 -17.11 9.43 -9.53
CA LEU A 80 -17.39 8.01 -9.67
C LEU A 80 -18.87 7.72 -9.35
N GLN A 81 -19.40 8.25 -8.24
CA GLN A 81 -20.81 8.06 -7.84
C GLN A 81 -21.79 8.47 -8.94
N ASP A 82 -21.52 9.60 -9.58
CA ASP A 82 -22.31 10.12 -10.70
C ASP A 82 -22.19 9.26 -11.97
N ALA A 83 -21.06 8.59 -12.18
CA ALA A 83 -20.79 7.83 -13.39
C ALA A 83 -21.45 6.44 -13.44
N MET A 84 -21.99 5.90 -12.33
CA MET A 84 -22.57 4.55 -12.32
C MET A 84 -23.72 4.35 -11.31
N PRO A 85 -24.67 3.44 -11.61
CA PRO A 85 -25.81 3.21 -10.73
C PRO A 85 -25.43 2.53 -9.40
N ARG A 86 -26.22 2.77 -8.36
CA ARG A 86 -26.00 2.30 -6.97
C ARG A 86 -25.76 0.79 -6.84
N ASN A 87 -26.37 -0.04 -7.67
CA ASN A 87 -26.14 -1.50 -7.62
C ASN A 87 -24.70 -1.87 -8.03
N ARG A 88 -24.12 -1.16 -8.99
CA ARG A 88 -22.70 -1.32 -9.36
C ARG A 88 -21.78 -0.84 -8.24
N TRP A 89 -22.14 0.23 -7.54
CA TRP A 89 -21.43 0.71 -6.34
C TRP A 89 -21.32 -0.35 -5.25
N ILE A 90 -22.42 -1.01 -4.93
CA ILE A 90 -22.45 -2.05 -3.90
C ILE A 90 -21.55 -3.23 -4.30
N ALA A 91 -21.64 -3.68 -5.55
CA ALA A 91 -20.79 -4.76 -6.05
C ALA A 91 -19.30 -4.39 -6.02
N LEU A 92 -18.97 -3.15 -6.39
CA LEU A 92 -17.61 -2.63 -6.33
C LEU A 92 -17.06 -2.60 -4.91
N GLY A 93 -17.84 -2.10 -3.95
CA GLY A 93 -17.45 -2.07 -2.54
C GLY A 93 -17.21 -3.47 -1.96
N VAL A 94 -18.01 -4.47 -2.38
CA VAL A 94 -17.80 -5.87 -1.99
C VAL A 94 -16.48 -6.41 -2.57
N ALA A 95 -16.20 -6.15 -3.85
CA ALA A 95 -14.95 -6.58 -4.49
C ALA A 95 -13.73 -5.91 -3.84
N TRP A 96 -13.80 -4.60 -3.60
CA TRP A 96 -12.77 -3.83 -2.93
C TRP A 96 -12.47 -4.37 -1.53
N GLU A 97 -13.51 -4.65 -0.72
CA GLU A 97 -13.34 -5.20 0.64
C GLU A 97 -12.71 -6.60 0.63
N MET A 98 -13.06 -7.45 -0.35
CA MET A 98 -12.41 -8.76 -0.50
C MET A 98 -10.91 -8.60 -0.78
N VAL A 99 -10.55 -7.72 -1.72
CA VAL A 99 -9.16 -7.49 -2.09
C VAL A 99 -8.37 -6.88 -0.92
N ARG A 100 -8.93 -5.88 -0.23
CA ARG A 100 -8.31 -5.24 0.94
C ARG A 100 -7.97 -6.24 2.04
N ARG A 101 -8.85 -7.23 2.29
CA ARG A 101 -8.60 -8.28 3.30
C ARG A 101 -7.48 -9.22 2.92
N THR A 102 -7.13 -9.32 1.66
CA THR A 102 -6.02 -10.16 1.17
C THR A 102 -4.80 -9.36 0.77
N ALA A 103 -4.82 -8.03 0.99
CA ALA A 103 -3.73 -7.15 0.65
C ALA A 103 -2.60 -7.19 1.69
N PRO A 104 -1.35 -6.91 1.26
CA PRO A 104 -0.22 -6.73 2.16
C PRO A 104 -0.46 -5.57 3.15
N THR A 105 0.18 -5.64 4.32
CA THR A 105 0.00 -4.62 5.38
C THR A 105 1.15 -3.62 5.45
N ARG A 106 2.16 -3.77 4.60
CA ARG A 106 3.38 -2.94 4.54
C ARG A 106 3.66 -2.40 3.14
N PRO A 107 4.55 -1.40 3.00
CA PRO A 107 4.91 -0.89 1.69
C PRO A 107 5.70 -1.93 0.90
N HIS A 108 5.35 -2.08 -0.38
CA HIS A 108 6.10 -2.87 -1.36
C HIS A 108 6.30 -2.01 -2.62
N PRO A 109 7.26 -1.06 -2.61
CA PRO A 109 7.40 -0.03 -3.63
C PRO A 109 7.88 -0.55 -4.99
N VAL A 110 8.37 -1.79 -5.04
CA VAL A 110 8.93 -2.43 -6.26
C VAL A 110 7.91 -3.39 -6.90
N VAL A 111 6.75 -3.57 -6.30
CA VAL A 111 5.72 -4.48 -6.81
C VAL A 111 4.81 -3.73 -7.76
N ALA A 112 4.54 -4.34 -8.91
CA ALA A 112 3.68 -3.79 -9.93
C ALA A 112 2.31 -3.44 -9.37
N ARG A 113 1.95 -2.16 -9.46
CA ARG A 113 0.69 -1.59 -8.94
C ARG A 113 -0.54 -1.92 -9.79
N ARG A 114 -0.34 -2.37 -11.04
CA ARG A 114 -1.45 -2.70 -11.96
C ARG A 114 -1.64 -4.22 -12.11
N PRO A 115 -2.89 -4.71 -12.28
CA PRO A 115 -3.14 -6.11 -12.60
C PRO A 115 -2.50 -6.56 -13.92
N PRO A 116 -2.09 -7.84 -14.04
CA PRO A 116 -2.19 -8.92 -13.03
C PRO A 116 -1.03 -8.96 -12.02
N GLY A 117 -0.01 -8.10 -12.15
CA GLY A 117 1.22 -8.15 -11.35
C GLY A 117 0.97 -7.99 -9.84
N ASN A 118 0.19 -6.98 -9.43
CA ASN A 118 -0.19 -6.75 -8.03
C ASN A 118 -0.90 -7.96 -7.39
N VAL A 119 -1.85 -8.58 -8.10
CA VAL A 119 -2.66 -9.70 -7.59
C VAL A 119 -1.79 -10.93 -7.34
N VAL A 120 -0.84 -11.22 -8.23
CA VAL A 120 0.07 -12.37 -8.08
C VAL A 120 1.05 -12.15 -6.91
N ALA A 121 1.47 -10.90 -6.69
CA ALA A 121 2.37 -10.53 -5.59
C ALA A 121 1.68 -10.57 -4.20
N ALA A 122 0.36 -10.36 -4.15
CA ALA A 122 -0.37 -10.15 -2.90
C ALA A 122 -0.24 -11.30 -1.90
N ALA A 123 -0.36 -12.56 -2.35
CA ALA A 123 -0.44 -13.71 -1.44
C ALA A 123 0.84 -13.96 -0.60
N PRO A 124 2.04 -14.10 -1.20
CA PRO A 124 3.27 -14.33 -0.42
C PRO A 124 3.66 -13.12 0.45
N LEU A 125 3.43 -11.90 -0.05
CA LEU A 125 3.74 -10.67 0.69
C LEU A 125 2.83 -10.49 1.90
N THR A 126 1.52 -10.71 1.73
CA THR A 126 0.55 -10.64 2.82
C THR A 126 0.84 -11.62 3.96
N VAL A 127 1.27 -12.84 3.63
CA VAL A 127 1.65 -13.83 4.66
C VAL A 127 2.87 -13.36 5.44
N THR A 128 3.89 -12.88 4.72
CA THR A 128 5.15 -12.40 5.30
C THR A 128 4.90 -11.20 6.22
N ASP A 129 4.11 -10.24 5.76
CA ASP A 129 3.75 -9.04 6.49
C ASP A 129 2.98 -9.35 7.78
N ARG A 130 1.97 -10.22 7.71
CA ARG A 130 1.20 -10.59 8.91
C ARG A 130 2.06 -11.31 9.95
N LEU A 131 3.05 -12.05 9.51
CA LEU A 131 4.01 -12.67 10.42
C LEU A 131 4.90 -11.61 11.07
N ARG A 132 5.42 -10.64 10.29
CA ARG A 132 6.16 -9.49 10.82
C ARG A 132 5.33 -8.71 11.84
N ASP A 133 4.07 -8.42 11.54
CA ASP A 133 3.19 -7.68 12.43
C ASP A 133 2.99 -8.38 13.78
N ARG A 134 2.87 -9.71 13.77
CA ARG A 134 2.81 -10.51 15.00
C ARG A 134 4.13 -10.46 15.77
N LEU A 135 5.26 -10.58 15.09
CA LEU A 135 6.58 -10.51 15.73
C LEU A 135 6.83 -9.14 16.35
N ASP A 136 6.48 -8.06 15.66
CA ASP A 136 6.59 -6.70 16.19
C ASP A 136 5.67 -6.49 17.39
N GLN A 137 4.47 -7.07 17.36
CA GLN A 137 3.56 -7.04 18.51
C GLN A 137 4.13 -7.78 19.72
N VAL A 138 4.81 -8.92 19.50
CA VAL A 138 5.53 -9.64 20.56
C VAL A 138 6.71 -8.82 21.07
N ALA A 139 7.49 -8.23 20.18
CA ALA A 139 8.64 -7.39 20.54
C ALA A 139 8.23 -6.19 21.41
N ARG A 140 7.07 -5.58 21.14
CA ARG A 140 6.50 -4.48 21.93
C ARG A 140 5.98 -4.90 23.31
N ARG A 141 5.51 -6.15 23.46
CA ARG A 141 4.93 -6.66 24.72
C ARG A 141 5.96 -7.34 25.63
N ALA A 142 7.00 -7.92 25.06
CA ALA A 142 8.04 -8.62 25.80
C ALA A 142 9.20 -7.69 26.17
N HIS A 143 9.97 -8.07 27.19
CA HIS A 143 11.19 -7.37 27.60
C HIS A 143 12.38 -8.33 27.58
N GLY A 144 13.60 -7.80 27.45
CA GLY A 144 14.85 -8.59 27.44
C GLY A 144 15.03 -9.45 26.19
N ALA A 145 15.62 -10.65 26.36
CA ALA A 145 16.00 -11.52 25.24
C ALA A 145 14.85 -11.90 24.28
N PRO A 146 13.61 -12.20 24.74
CA PRO A 146 12.48 -12.48 23.85
C PRO A 146 12.11 -11.30 22.93
N SER A 147 12.23 -10.07 23.44
CA SER A 147 11.99 -8.84 22.65
C SER A 147 13.04 -8.67 21.56
N GLY A 148 14.31 -8.92 21.90
CA GLY A 148 15.42 -8.90 20.95
C GLY A 148 15.29 -9.96 19.85
N ALA A 149 14.94 -11.20 20.21
CA ALA A 149 14.76 -12.29 19.25
C ALA A 149 13.61 -12.01 18.27
N ALA A 150 12.48 -11.49 18.76
CA ALA A 150 11.34 -11.13 17.91
C ALA A 150 11.70 -10.02 16.91
N ARG A 151 12.44 -8.98 17.33
CA ARG A 151 12.94 -7.93 16.42
C ARG A 151 13.85 -8.49 15.32
N HIS A 152 14.79 -9.36 15.68
CA HIS A 152 15.70 -9.99 14.70
C HIS A 152 14.93 -10.85 13.68
N ALA A 153 13.96 -11.64 14.15
CA ALA A 153 13.12 -12.44 13.26
C ALA A 153 12.29 -11.56 12.31
N SER A 154 11.72 -10.45 12.80
CA SER A 154 10.98 -9.49 11.98
C SER A 154 11.87 -8.85 10.90
N ALA A 155 13.10 -8.46 11.27
CA ALA A 155 14.09 -7.92 10.33
C ALA A 155 14.53 -8.95 9.27
N ALA A 156 14.70 -10.22 9.65
CA ALA A 156 15.00 -11.29 8.70
C ALA A 156 13.87 -11.48 7.67
N LEU A 157 12.61 -11.44 8.11
CA LEU A 157 11.46 -11.51 7.20
C LEU A 157 11.36 -10.28 6.30
N ALA A 158 11.70 -9.08 6.80
CA ALA A 158 11.78 -7.88 5.97
C ALA A 158 12.78 -8.08 4.82
N ALA A 159 13.95 -8.65 5.10
CA ALA A 159 14.94 -8.97 4.07
C ALA A 159 14.47 -10.04 3.08
N VAL A 160 13.63 -10.98 3.51
CA VAL A 160 13.00 -11.97 2.60
C VAL A 160 11.96 -11.29 1.71
N ALA A 161 11.07 -10.47 2.28
CA ALA A 161 10.07 -9.70 1.53
C ALA A 161 10.73 -8.86 0.43
N GLY A 162 11.78 -8.10 0.77
CA GLY A 162 12.52 -7.32 -0.21
C GLY A 162 13.09 -8.15 -1.36
N ARG A 163 13.56 -9.39 -1.11
CA ARG A 163 14.01 -10.27 -2.22
C ARG A 163 12.86 -10.80 -3.06
N VAL A 164 11.71 -11.09 -2.46
CA VAL A 164 10.52 -11.56 -3.17
C VAL A 164 10.00 -10.48 -4.10
N GLU A 165 9.96 -9.22 -3.65
CA GLU A 165 9.48 -8.06 -4.43
C GLU A 165 10.22 -7.87 -5.75
N HIS A 166 11.52 -8.21 -5.80
CA HIS A 166 12.34 -8.05 -7.00
C HIS A 166 12.21 -9.21 -8.00
N LEU A 167 11.35 -10.20 -7.73
CA LEU A 167 11.15 -11.31 -8.67
C LEU A 167 10.44 -10.81 -9.93
N PRO A 168 10.92 -11.15 -11.14
CA PRO A 168 10.37 -10.66 -12.41
C PRO A 168 8.85 -10.78 -12.63
N PRO A 169 8.12 -11.81 -12.14
CA PRO A 169 6.67 -11.82 -12.25
C PRO A 169 5.97 -10.74 -11.42
N LEU A 170 6.62 -10.19 -10.38
CA LEU A 170 6.04 -9.20 -9.47
C LEU A 170 6.32 -7.74 -9.90
N THR A 171 7.36 -7.51 -10.70
CA THR A 171 7.71 -6.18 -11.25
C THR A 171 7.08 -5.91 -12.62
N ARG A 172 6.33 -6.88 -13.18
CA ARG A 172 5.78 -6.80 -14.54
C ARG A 172 4.42 -6.09 -14.54
N GLY A 173 4.36 -4.91 -15.15
CA GLY A 173 3.13 -4.10 -15.27
C GLY A 173 3.28 -2.64 -14.81
N GLU A 174 4.44 -2.26 -14.30
CA GLU A 174 4.76 -0.88 -13.94
C GLU A 174 5.01 -0.02 -15.17
N ARG A 175 4.66 1.26 -15.09
CA ARG A 175 5.14 2.25 -16.06
C ARG A 175 6.46 2.84 -15.54
N PRO A 176 7.40 3.17 -16.43
CA PRO A 176 8.60 3.93 -16.06
C PRO A 176 8.26 5.22 -15.29
N GLU A 177 7.10 5.82 -15.56
CA GLU A 177 6.60 7.07 -14.97
C GLU A 177 6.20 6.97 -13.49
N THR A 178 6.07 5.75 -12.94
CA THR A 178 5.84 5.52 -11.51
C THR A 178 7.11 5.12 -10.77
N HIS A 179 8.23 4.99 -11.48
CA HIS A 179 9.55 4.80 -10.91
C HIS A 179 10.25 6.15 -10.81
N THR A 180 10.66 6.53 -9.61
CA THR A 180 11.60 7.63 -9.37
C THR A 180 13.03 7.11 -9.30
#